data_AF-A0A5C6VHZ0-F1
#
_entry.id   AF-A0A5C6VHZ0-F1
#
_cell.length_a   1.000
_cell.length_b   1.000
_cell.length_c   1.000
_cell.angle_alpha   90.00
_cell.angle_beta   90.00
_cell.angle_gamma   90.00
#
_symmetry.space_group_name_H-M   'P 1'
#
loop_
_entity.id
_entity.type
_entity.pdbx_description
1 polymer ?
#
loop_
_entity_poly.entity_id
_entity_poly.type
_entity_poly.pdbx_seq_one_letter_code
_entity_poly.pdbx_strand_id
1 'polypeptide(L)'
;MSTRQPGIYKGFELHPLVFSRVFTHDDAHSRYAEGYDVAVRICRPGAEIGEHGSRVFRLLLENTFSDFGVARTAACQRGKDIIDGKVDGESVNDM
;
A
#
# COMPACT_ATOMS: atom_id res chain seq x y z
N MET A 1 2.67 1.09 -22.28
CA MET A 1 2.76 1.28 -20.82
C MET A 1 1.51 0.70 -20.19
N SER A 2 1.59 -0.40 -19.44
CA SER A 2 0.40 -0.95 -18.74
C SER A 2 0.06 -0.02 -17.59
N THR A 3 -0.93 0.85 -17.79
CA THR A 3 -1.61 1.54 -16.70
C THR A 3 -2.29 0.45 -15.87
N ARG A 4 -1.63 0.02 -14.79
CA ARG A 4 -2.24 -0.85 -13.78
C ARG A 4 -3.44 -0.08 -13.24
N GLN A 5 -4.63 -0.43 -13.71
CA GLN A 5 -5.85 0.23 -13.28
C GLN A 5 -5.98 0.10 -11.75
N PRO A 6 -6.30 1.19 -11.04
CA PRO A 6 -6.62 1.09 -9.62
C PRO A 6 -7.80 0.12 -9.43
N GLY A 7 -7.72 -0.70 -8.40
CA GLY A 7 -8.83 -1.58 -8.06
C GLY A 7 -9.95 -0.75 -7.43
N ILE A 8 -11.19 -0.90 -7.90
CA ILE A 8 -12.34 -0.28 -7.23
C ILE A 8 -12.88 -1.25 -6.17
N TYR A 9 -13.06 -0.76 -4.94
CA TYR A 9 -13.63 -1.54 -3.84
C TYR A 9 -14.59 -0.70 -3.02
N LYS A 10 -15.86 -1.11 -2.94
CA LYS A 10 -16.94 -0.39 -2.21
C LYS A 10 -17.00 1.11 -2.51
N GLY A 11 -16.78 1.48 -3.77
CA GLY A 11 -16.79 2.87 -4.22
C GLY A 11 -15.47 3.62 -4.03
N PHE A 12 -14.48 3.06 -3.33
CA PHE A 12 -13.14 3.65 -3.21
C PHE A 12 -12.20 3.13 -4.31
N GLU A 13 -11.27 3.98 -4.72
CA GLU A 13 -10.16 3.61 -5.61
C GLU A 13 -8.96 3.19 -4.77
N LEU A 14 -8.41 2.02 -5.05
CA LEU A 14 -7.23 1.46 -4.41
C LEU A 14 -6.02 1.56 -5.35
N HIS A 15 -5.05 2.38 -4.96
CA HIS A 15 -3.78 2.50 -5.66
C HIS A 15 -2.66 1.84 -4.83
N PRO A 16 -2.22 0.63 -5.20
CA PRO A 16 -1.09 0.00 -4.52
C PRO A 16 0.21 0.74 -4.84
N LEU A 17 0.97 1.05 -3.81
CA LEU A 17 2.29 1.67 -3.88
C LEU A 17 3.31 0.65 -3.37
N VAL A 18 4.27 0.29 -4.21
CA VAL A 18 5.29 -0.72 -3.89
C VAL A 18 6.66 -0.09 -4.08
N PHE A 19 7.48 -0.15 -3.03
CA PHE A 19 8.78 0.51 -2.96
C PHE A 19 9.87 -0.54 -2.73
N SER A 20 10.95 -0.49 -3.51
CA SER A 20 12.10 -1.36 -3.26
C SER A 20 12.90 -0.86 -2.06
N ARG A 21 13.08 -1.72 -1.06
CA ARG A 21 14.01 -1.53 0.04
C ARG A 21 15.34 -2.17 -0.36
N VAL A 22 16.30 -1.34 -0.78
CA VAL A 22 17.67 -1.76 -1.08
C VAL A 22 18.54 -1.34 0.08
N PHE A 23 19.31 -2.28 0.64
CA PHE A 23 20.31 -1.96 1.66
C PHE A 23 21.63 -1.61 0.99
N THR A 24 22.28 -0.54 1.45
CA THR A 24 23.67 -0.24 1.11
C THR A 24 24.61 -1.18 1.86
N HIS A 25 25.60 -1.70 1.16
CA HIS A 25 26.48 -2.84 1.48
C HIS A 25 27.20 -2.80 2.86
N ASP A 26 27.20 -1.67 3.58
CA ASP A 26 27.99 -1.49 4.81
C ASP A 26 27.46 -2.29 6.02
N ASP A 27 26.19 -2.72 5.99
CA ASP A 27 25.58 -3.56 7.02
C ASP A 27 25.55 -5.04 6.59
N ALA A 28 26.66 -5.73 6.79
CA ALA A 28 26.90 -7.13 6.38
C ALA A 28 25.90 -8.19 6.95
N HIS A 29 24.97 -7.79 7.82
CA HIS A 29 24.00 -8.70 8.46
C HIS A 29 22.60 -8.73 7.80
N SER A 30 22.32 -7.90 6.79
CA SER A 30 20.94 -7.57 6.41
C SER A 30 20.47 -8.00 5.01
N ARG A 31 21.07 -9.03 4.39
CA ARG A 31 20.59 -9.56 3.10
C ARG A 31 19.14 -10.07 3.13
N TYR A 32 18.60 -10.33 4.32
CA TYR A 32 17.21 -10.77 4.53
C TYR A 32 16.21 -9.61 4.63
N ALA A 33 16.69 -8.36 4.64
CA ALA A 33 15.85 -7.18 4.70
C ALA A 33 15.66 -6.50 3.33
N GLU A 34 16.34 -7.00 2.28
CA GLU A 34 16.09 -6.60 0.89
C GLU A 34 14.72 -7.11 0.42
N GLY A 35 13.97 -6.27 -0.28
CA GLY A 35 12.65 -6.64 -0.79
C GLY A 35 11.78 -5.43 -1.08
N TYR A 36 10.47 -5.61 -0.97
CA TYR A 36 9.48 -4.58 -1.25
C TYR A 36 8.68 -4.22 -0.01
N ASP A 37 8.72 -2.94 0.34
CA ASP A 37 7.76 -2.32 1.25
C ASP A 37 6.53 -1.88 0.46
N VAL A 38 5.40 -1.77 1.15
CA VAL A 38 4.14 -1.44 0.50
C VAL A 38 3.30 -0.43 1.26
N ALA A 39 2.56 0.35 0.50
CA ALA A 39 1.49 1.20 0.98
C ALA A 39 0.31 1.12 0.01
N VAL A 40 -0.84 1.60 0.43
CA VAL A 40 -2.01 1.75 -0.44
C VAL A 40 -2.55 3.16 -0.29
N ARG A 41 -2.73 3.86 -1.40
CA ARG A 41 -3.50 5.10 -1.43
C ARG A 41 -4.95 4.75 -1.71
N ILE A 42 -5.83 5.12 -0.79
CA ILE A 42 -7.28 4.98 -0.93
C ILE A 42 -7.84 6.34 -1.31
N CYS A 43 -8.59 6.42 -2.40
CA CYS A 43 -9.24 7.65 -2.85
C CYS A 43 -10.77 7.47 -2.84
N ARG A 44 -11.50 8.54 -2.51
CA ARG A 44 -12.92 8.64 -2.79
C ARG A 44 -13.17 8.75 -4.29
N PRO A 45 -14.30 8.24 -4.79
CA PRO A 45 -14.62 8.31 -6.21
C PRO A 45 -14.81 9.78 -6.60
N GLY A 46 -14.09 10.24 -7.62
CA GLY A 46 -14.14 11.63 -8.08
C GLY A 46 -13.39 12.62 -7.20
N ALA A 47 -12.62 12.15 -6.21
CA ALA A 47 -11.68 12.99 -5.50
C ALA A 47 -10.51 13.38 -6.42
N GLU A 48 -10.39 14.67 -6.73
CA GLU A 48 -9.18 15.22 -7.31
C GLU A 48 -8.02 15.10 -6.30
N ILE A 49 -6.78 15.11 -6.79
CA ILE A 49 -5.57 15.02 -5.96
C ILE A 49 -5.52 16.28 -5.06
N GLY A 50 -6.04 16.19 -3.84
CA GLY A 50 -6.16 17.31 -2.90
C GLY A 50 -6.75 16.90 -1.55
N GLU A 51 -6.38 17.62 -0.49
CA GLU A 51 -6.25 17.24 0.93
C GLU A 51 -7.40 16.51 1.66
N HIS A 52 -8.57 16.32 1.05
CA HIS A 52 -9.71 15.66 1.72
C HIS A 52 -10.27 14.45 0.98
N GLY A 53 -9.70 14.05 -0.15
CA GLY A 53 -10.26 12.98 -0.98
C GLY A 53 -9.47 11.68 -1.00
N SER A 54 -8.26 11.65 -0.43
CA SER A 54 -7.41 10.45 -0.43
C SER A 54 -6.49 10.37 0.78
N ARG A 55 -6.12 9.15 1.17
CA ARG A 55 -5.15 8.88 2.25
C ARG A 55 -4.23 7.74 1.86
N VAL A 56 -2.95 7.84 2.25
CA VAL A 56 -1.96 6.77 2.09
C VAL A 56 -1.82 6.02 3.40
N PHE A 57 -1.97 4.70 3.34
CA PHE A 57 -1.82 3.78 4.46
C PHE A 57 -0.61 2.90 4.20
N ARG A 58 0.40 2.97 5.07
CA ARG A 58 1.64 2.20 4.92
C ARG A 58 1.52 0.91 5.72
N LEU A 59 1.85 -0.22 5.09
CA LEU A 59 1.90 -1.49 5.80
C LEU A 59 3.22 -1.54 6.56
N LEU A 60 3.14 -1.47 7.88
CA LEU A 60 4.29 -1.67 8.76
C LEU A 60 4.53 -3.18 8.87
N LEU A 61 5.47 -3.68 8.07
CA LEU A 61 5.85 -5.09 8.06
C LEU A 61 7.19 -5.26 8.77
N GLU A 62 7.31 -6.31 9.57
CA GLU A 62 8.59 -6.69 10.18
C GLU A 62 9.60 -7.16 9.11
N ASN A 63 9.10 -7.81 8.05
CA ASN A 63 9.87 -8.28 6.91
C ASN A 63 9.31 -7.72 5.61
N THR A 64 10.20 -7.48 4.64
CA THR A 64 9.83 -7.03 3.30
C THR A 64 9.29 -8.19 2.46
N PHE A 65 8.53 -7.89 1.40
CA PHE A 65 8.14 -8.91 0.43
C PHE A 65 9.28 -9.19 -0.54
N SER A 66 9.58 -10.46 -0.81
CA SER A 66 10.59 -10.83 -1.81
C SER A 66 10.09 -10.71 -3.26
N ASP A 67 8.77 -10.68 -3.46
CA ASP A 67 8.14 -10.61 -4.80
C ASP A 67 7.24 -9.38 -4.95
N PHE A 68 7.39 -8.67 -6.07
CA PHE A 68 6.65 -7.46 -6.38
C PHE A 68 5.15 -7.71 -6.62
N GLY A 69 4.79 -8.85 -7.20
CA GLY A 69 3.41 -9.26 -7.43
C GLY A 69 2.67 -9.56 -6.12
N VAL A 70 3.35 -10.26 -5.20
CA VAL A 70 2.88 -10.51 -3.83
C VAL A 70 2.73 -9.19 -3.08
N ALA A 71 3.75 -8.32 -3.11
CA ALA A 71 3.73 -6.99 -2.50
C ALA A 71 2.52 -6.16 -2.96
N ARG A 72 2.31 -6.07 -4.28
CA ARG A 72 1.16 -5.36 -4.84
C ARG A 72 -0.17 -5.96 -4.37
N THR A 73 -0.28 -7.28 -4.37
CA THR A 73 -1.50 -7.97 -3.92
C THR A 73 -1.78 -7.69 -2.45
N ALA A 74 -0.75 -7.71 -1.61
CA ALA A 74 -0.85 -7.38 -0.19
C ALA A 74 -1.29 -5.92 0.04
N ALA A 75 -0.76 -4.97 -0.75
CA ALA A 75 -1.21 -3.58 -0.70
C ALA A 75 -2.71 -3.44 -1.03
N CYS A 76 -3.17 -4.12 -2.09
CA CYS A 76 -4.60 -4.14 -2.44
C CYS A 76 -5.45 -4.78 -1.35
N GLN A 77 -4.99 -5.88 -0.75
CA GLN A 77 -5.72 -6.57 0.31
C GLN A 77 -5.83 -5.69 1.56
N ARG A 78 -4.74 -5.05 1.99
CA ARG A 78 -4.76 -4.09 3.10
C ARG A 78 -5.76 -2.97 2.86
N GLY A 79 -5.82 -2.43 1.64
CA GLY A 79 -6.78 -1.39 1.31
C GLY A 79 -8.24 -1.84 1.51
N LYS A 80 -8.56 -3.09 1.13
CA LYS A 80 -9.88 -3.67 1.38
C LYS A 80 -10.14 -3.87 2.88
N ASP A 81 -9.14 -4.34 3.63
CA ASP A 81 -9.26 -4.58 5.06
C ASP A 81 -9.49 -3.28 5.83
N ILE A 82 -8.85 -2.17 5.46
CA ILE A 82 -9.09 -0.83 6.03
C ILE A 82 -10.52 -0.37 5.72
N ILE A 83 -10.97 -0.50 4.47
CA ILE A 83 -12.36 -0.15 4.08
C ILE A 83 -13.39 -1.01 4.83
N ASP A 84 -13.06 -2.27 5.09
CA ASP A 84 -13.89 -3.18 5.88
C ASP A 84 -13.84 -2.91 7.40
N GLY A 85 -12.97 -2.01 7.86
CA GLY A 85 -12.78 -1.73 9.29
C GLY A 85 -12.09 -2.87 10.06
N LYS A 86 -11.32 -3.71 9.37
CA LYS A 86 -10.59 -4.87 9.95
C LYS A 86 -9.20 -4.50 10.46
N VAL A 87 -8.81 -3.24 10.35
CA VAL A 87 -7.50 -2.75 10.74
C VAL A 87 -7.65 -1.75 11.87
N ASP A 88 -7.14 -2.10 13.04
CA ASP A 88 -7.14 -1.21 14.18
C ASP A 88 -6.31 0.06 13.91
N GLY A 89 -6.89 1.22 14.18
CA GLY A 89 -6.25 2.52 14.04
C GLY A 89 -6.15 3.07 12.61
N GLU A 90 -6.52 2.30 11.58
CA GLU A 90 -6.61 2.79 10.19
C GLU A 90 -8.06 2.79 9.72
N SER A 91 -8.58 3.94 9.30
CA SER A 91 -9.94 4.07 8.77
C SER A 91 -10.01 5.10 7.64
N VAL A 92 -11.05 4.92 6.81
CA VAL A 92 -11.45 5.84 5.73
C VAL A 92 -12.75 6.58 6.07
N ASN A 93 -13.31 6.39 7.27
CA ASN A 93 -14.59 6.98 7.65
C ASN A 93 -14.54 8.51 7.80
N ASP A 94 -13.37 9.06 8.12
CA ASP A 94 -13.14 10.50 8.26
C ASP A 94 -12.60 11.16 6.98
N MET A 95 -12.36 10.37 5.93
CA MET A 95 -12.07 10.90 4.59
C MET A 95 -13.28 11.56 3.97
#